data_AF-A0A2A2M3V4-F1
#
_entry.id   AF-A0A2A2M3V4-F1
#
_cell.length_a   1.000
_cell.length_b   1.000
_cell.length_c   1.000
_cell.angle_alpha   90.00
_cell.angle_beta   90.00
_cell.angle_gamma   90.00
#
_symmetry.space_group_name_H-M   'P 1'
#
loop_
_entity.id
_entity.type
_entity.pdbx_description
1 polymer ?
#
loop_
_entity_poly.entity_id
_entity_poly.type
_entity_poly.pdbx_seq_one_letter_code
_entity_poly.pdbx_strand_id
1 'polypeptide(L)'
;MGLKYPEKVKWLESPDKESIQAAIMELRALDAISLRKEGGYKLTEIGERLNKFPVAPSQARILLEAERLRCLEEALWIVSAMCVDSLFDSEERGKSEAVDRARKRFDSPEGDHISALLIMKACKSERKKGDKGLKVNEIIYLNISLRIFRKKRKFKRFQEFCARNFISFRSVMNAMKIRTQLKEIAKNNKMEILSCGADFKKLREALAIGLFLNACEYVRQDDRFKSCAQPSVSLKIHPSSQFAQVRKF
;
A
#
# COMPACT_ATOMS: atom_id res chain seq x y z
N MET A 1 20.16 12.13 9.85
CA MET A 1 21.06 12.12 11.03
C MET A 1 22.54 12.06 10.68
N GLY A 2 22.94 11.70 9.44
CA GLY A 2 24.35 11.77 9.03
C GLY A 2 25.28 10.73 9.68
N LEU A 3 24.70 9.72 10.35
CA LEU A 3 25.44 8.67 11.02
C LEU A 3 26.09 7.75 9.98
N LYS A 4 27.42 7.64 10.05
CA LYS A 4 28.21 6.84 9.11
C LYS A 4 28.33 5.37 9.51
N TYR A 5 28.23 5.09 10.81
CA TYR A 5 28.46 3.76 11.40
C TYR A 5 27.27 3.37 12.29
N PRO A 6 26.25 2.68 11.73
CA PRO A 6 25.07 2.25 12.49
C PRO A 6 25.41 1.38 13.70
N GLU A 7 26.43 0.52 13.55
CA GLU A 7 26.89 -0.40 14.61
C GLU A 7 27.54 0.30 15.82
N LYS A 8 27.97 1.55 15.66
CA LYS A 8 28.63 2.34 16.71
C LYS A 8 27.68 3.31 17.41
N VAL A 9 26.40 3.27 17.06
CA VAL A 9 25.39 4.13 17.67
C VAL A 9 25.22 3.72 19.14
N LYS A 10 25.22 4.71 20.03
CA LYS A 10 24.98 4.49 21.46
C LYS A 10 23.48 4.36 21.70
N TRP A 11 22.99 3.13 21.65
CA TRP A 11 21.61 2.80 22.04
C TRP A 11 21.50 2.67 23.55
N LEU A 12 20.29 2.90 24.10
CA LEU A 12 20.00 2.53 25.49
C LEU A 12 20.07 1.00 25.66
N GLU A 13 19.44 0.28 24.73
CA GLU A 13 19.60 -1.16 24.51
C GLU A 13 19.91 -1.38 23.03
N SER A 14 21.06 -2.01 22.75
CA SER A 14 21.47 -2.22 21.36
C SER A 14 20.69 -3.38 20.74
N PRO A 15 20.17 -3.23 19.52
CA PRO A 15 19.58 -4.35 18.81
C PRO A 15 20.65 -5.40 18.50
N ASP A 16 20.21 -6.62 18.22
CA ASP A 16 21.06 -7.72 17.80
C ASP A 16 21.81 -7.38 16.50
N LYS A 17 23.02 -7.92 16.38
CA LYS A 17 23.90 -7.61 15.24
C LYS A 17 23.29 -8.11 13.94
N GLU A 18 22.61 -9.26 13.98
CA GLU A 18 21.92 -9.86 12.85
C GLU A 18 20.84 -8.92 12.30
N SER A 19 20.03 -8.30 13.15
CA SER A 19 19.00 -7.33 12.73
C SER A 19 19.60 -6.06 12.10
N ILE A 20 20.68 -5.52 12.67
CA ILE A 20 21.38 -4.37 12.06
C ILE A 20 21.91 -4.76 10.67
N GLN A 21 22.52 -5.94 10.55
CA GLN A 21 23.05 -6.44 9.29
C GLN A 21 21.94 -6.68 8.26
N ALA A 22 20.81 -7.26 8.66
CA ALA A 22 19.66 -7.49 7.79
C ALA A 22 19.10 -6.16 7.26
N ALA A 23 18.96 -5.15 8.12
CA ALA A 23 18.52 -3.81 7.70
C ALA A 23 19.51 -3.14 6.73
N ILE A 24 20.81 -3.29 6.96
CA ILE A 24 21.85 -2.80 6.03
C ILE A 24 21.76 -3.53 4.68
N MET A 25 21.57 -4.85 4.69
CA MET A 25 21.42 -5.64 3.47
C MET A 25 20.17 -5.21 2.68
N GLU A 26 19.03 -5.01 3.34
CA GLU A 26 17.81 -4.50 2.71
C GLU A 26 18.03 -3.13 2.08
N LEU A 27 18.58 -2.17 2.84
CA LEU A 27 18.82 -0.81 2.33
C LEU A 27 19.83 -0.79 1.18
N ARG A 28 20.84 -1.67 1.22
CA ARG A 28 21.80 -1.82 0.11
C ARG A 28 21.12 -2.42 -1.12
N ALA A 29 20.27 -3.42 -0.94
CA ALA A 29 19.54 -4.07 -2.04
C ALA A 29 18.49 -3.14 -2.68
N LEU A 30 17.98 -2.16 -1.93
CA LEU A 30 17.11 -1.09 -2.45
C LEU A 30 17.87 0.08 -3.10
N ASP A 31 19.20 -0.03 -3.24
CA ASP A 31 20.10 1.03 -3.69
C ASP A 31 20.02 2.32 -2.84
N ALA A 32 19.57 2.22 -1.58
CA ALA A 32 19.40 3.39 -0.71
C ALA A 32 20.72 3.87 -0.09
N ILE A 33 21.69 2.96 0.11
CA ILE A 33 22.97 3.26 0.74
C ILE A 33 24.15 2.75 -0.10
N SER A 34 25.28 3.44 0.00
CA SER A 34 26.56 3.04 -0.59
C SER A 34 27.69 3.09 0.43
N LEU A 35 28.70 2.24 0.24
CA LEU A 35 29.90 2.18 1.07
C LEU A 35 30.89 3.28 0.65
N ARG A 36 31.45 4.00 1.61
CA ARG A 36 32.53 4.98 1.37
C ARG A 36 33.89 4.29 1.30
N LYS A 37 34.85 4.91 0.60
CA LYS A 37 36.26 4.44 0.53
C LYS A 37 36.94 4.37 1.91
N GLU A 38 36.57 5.28 2.81
CA GLU A 38 37.11 5.40 4.17
C GLU A 38 36.41 4.51 5.20
N GLY A 39 35.46 3.66 4.75
CA GLY A 39 34.54 2.94 5.63
C GLY A 39 33.29 3.74 5.97
N GLY A 40 32.23 3.02 6.36
CA GLY A 40 30.92 3.58 6.70
C GLY A 40 30.01 3.83 5.50
N TYR A 41 28.74 4.16 5.79
CA TYR A 41 27.68 4.26 4.80
C TYR A 41 27.34 5.72 4.47
N LYS A 42 26.93 5.97 3.22
CA LYS A 42 26.28 7.21 2.80
C LYS A 42 24.96 6.91 2.10
N LEU A 43 24.00 7.83 2.20
CA LEU A 43 22.81 7.77 1.37
C LEU A 43 23.19 8.01 -0.10
N THR A 44 22.53 7.27 -0.98
CA THR A 44 22.51 7.55 -2.42
C THR A 44 21.43 8.60 -2.71
N GLU A 45 21.36 9.09 -3.95
CA GLU A 45 20.25 9.94 -4.38
C GLU A 45 18.88 9.24 -4.20
N ILE A 46 18.81 7.93 -4.49
CA ILE A 46 17.63 7.12 -4.21
C ILE A 46 17.33 7.12 -2.72
N GLY A 47 18.33 6.87 -1.86
CA GLY A 47 18.18 6.88 -0.41
C GLY A 47 17.68 8.21 0.14
N GLU A 48 18.19 9.32 -0.38
CA GLU A 48 17.73 10.67 -0.01
C GLU A 48 16.28 10.89 -0.41
N ARG A 49 15.86 10.42 -1.58
CA ARG A 49 14.46 10.50 -2.03
C ARG A 49 13.53 9.58 -1.23
N LEU A 50 13.97 8.36 -0.90
CA LEU A 50 13.22 7.40 -0.07
C LEU A 50 12.93 7.99 1.31
N ASN A 51 13.95 8.60 1.94
CA ASN A 51 13.87 9.18 3.27
C ASN A 51 12.85 10.33 3.41
N LYS A 52 12.30 10.83 2.30
CA LYS A 52 11.27 11.87 2.32
C LYS A 52 9.86 11.34 2.58
N PHE A 53 9.65 10.03 2.43
CA PHE A 53 8.35 9.40 2.62
C PHE A 53 8.25 8.71 3.99
N PRO A 54 7.16 8.88 4.74
CA PRO A 54 6.96 8.27 6.06
C PRO A 54 6.40 6.84 5.93
N VAL A 55 7.05 6.00 5.13
CA VAL A 55 6.68 4.59 4.90
C VAL A 55 7.93 3.71 4.90
N ALA A 56 7.76 2.39 4.90
CA ALA A 56 8.90 1.47 4.82
C ALA A 56 9.75 1.73 3.56
N PRO A 57 11.09 1.53 3.61
CA PRO A 57 11.97 1.77 2.47
C PRO A 57 11.54 1.06 1.18
N SER A 58 11.09 -0.20 1.30
CA SER A 58 10.52 -0.99 0.20
C SER A 58 9.28 -0.32 -0.42
N GLN A 59 8.36 0.20 0.40
CA GLN A 59 7.16 0.89 -0.07
C GLN A 59 7.47 2.25 -0.70
N ALA A 60 8.43 3.00 -0.14
CA ALA A 60 8.90 4.24 -0.74
C ALA A 60 9.56 3.98 -2.11
N ARG A 61 10.28 2.85 -2.25
CA ARG A 61 10.90 2.43 -3.52
C ARG A 61 9.86 2.19 -4.60
N ILE A 62 8.72 1.60 -4.26
CA ILE A 62 7.56 1.45 -5.18
C ILE A 62 7.12 2.82 -5.71
N LEU A 63 7.02 3.84 -4.85
CA LEU A 63 6.56 5.17 -5.27
C LEU A 63 7.55 5.86 -6.21
N LEU A 64 8.86 5.76 -5.93
CA LEU A 64 9.89 6.33 -6.81
C LEU A 64 9.90 5.64 -8.18
N GLU A 65 9.76 4.32 -8.18
CA GLU A 65 9.74 3.54 -9.42
C GLU A 65 8.45 3.73 -10.22
N ALA A 66 7.32 3.86 -9.53
CA ALA A 66 6.04 4.15 -10.15
C ALA A 66 6.00 5.53 -10.81
N GLU A 67 6.75 6.51 -10.32
CA GLU A 67 6.94 7.77 -11.02
C GLU A 67 7.67 7.56 -12.35
N ARG A 68 8.81 6.84 -12.33
CA ARG A 68 9.60 6.52 -13.53
C ARG A 68 8.75 5.80 -14.60
N LEU A 69 7.90 4.87 -14.15
CA LEU A 69 7.00 4.10 -15.00
C LEU A 69 5.66 4.79 -15.30
N ARG A 70 5.45 6.02 -14.81
CA ARG A 70 4.23 6.83 -15.02
C ARG A 70 2.94 6.16 -14.51
N CYS A 71 3.02 5.46 -13.38
CA CYS A 71 1.91 4.76 -12.71
C CYS A 71 1.72 5.20 -11.24
N LEU A 72 2.24 6.38 -10.87
CA LEU A 72 2.26 6.87 -9.49
C LEU A 72 0.86 7.07 -8.86
N GLU A 73 -0.16 7.47 -9.63
CA GLU A 73 -1.52 7.66 -9.10
C GLU A 73 -2.08 6.34 -8.54
N GLU A 74 -1.86 5.21 -9.22
CA GLU A 74 -2.23 3.87 -8.76
C GLU A 74 -1.33 3.37 -7.62
N ALA A 75 -0.02 3.53 -7.72
CA ALA A 75 0.92 3.09 -6.69
C ALA A 75 0.63 3.73 -5.33
N LEU A 76 0.30 5.02 -5.32
CA LEU A 76 -0.13 5.72 -4.10
C LEU A 76 -1.37 5.08 -3.45
N TRP A 77 -2.26 4.41 -4.19
CA TRP A 77 -3.45 3.76 -3.60
C TRP A 77 -3.05 2.45 -2.95
N ILE A 78 -2.20 1.67 -3.64
CA ILE A 78 -1.71 0.39 -3.15
C ILE A 78 -0.86 0.59 -1.90
N VAL A 79 0.13 1.48 -1.93
CA VAL A 79 0.98 1.76 -0.76
C VAL A 79 0.14 2.23 0.42
N SER A 80 -0.85 3.11 0.21
CA SER A 80 -1.74 3.54 1.29
C SER A 80 -2.61 2.41 1.86
N ALA A 81 -3.02 1.45 1.02
CA ALA A 81 -3.74 0.27 1.45
C ALA A 81 -2.82 -0.73 2.21
N MET A 82 -1.53 -0.78 1.88
CA MET A 82 -0.55 -1.60 2.60
C MET A 82 -0.20 -1.05 3.98
N CYS A 83 -0.43 0.25 4.22
CA CYS A 83 -0.19 0.88 5.53
C CYS A 83 -1.36 0.69 6.53
N VAL A 84 -2.41 -0.07 6.16
CA VAL A 84 -3.55 -0.38 7.04
C VAL A 84 -3.69 -1.89 7.19
N ASP A 85 -4.27 -2.35 8.30
CA ASP A 85 -4.27 -3.77 8.66
C ASP A 85 -5.02 -4.66 7.66
N SER A 86 -6.31 -4.39 7.47
CA SER A 86 -7.16 -5.11 6.51
C SER A 86 -8.21 -4.16 5.95
N LEU A 87 -8.44 -4.25 4.65
CA LEU A 87 -9.54 -3.55 3.99
C LEU A 87 -10.89 -4.26 4.17
N PHE A 88 -10.89 -5.52 4.62
CA PHE A 88 -12.11 -6.29 4.89
C PHE A 88 -12.32 -6.49 6.38
N ASP A 89 -13.59 -6.44 6.81
CA ASP A 89 -13.97 -6.79 8.18
C ASP A 89 -14.01 -8.33 8.30
N SER A 90 -13.04 -8.90 9.02
CA SER A 90 -12.93 -10.35 9.28
C SER A 90 -13.83 -10.84 10.41
N GLU A 91 -14.53 -9.93 11.10
CA GLU A 91 -15.18 -10.19 12.39
C GLU A 91 -16.62 -10.73 12.31
N GLU A 92 -17.26 -10.74 11.13
CA GLU A 92 -18.60 -11.33 10.97
C GLU A 92 -18.54 -12.86 10.87
N ARG A 93 -18.15 -13.50 11.99
CA ARG A 93 -18.24 -14.95 12.21
C ARG A 93 -19.68 -15.39 11.94
N GLY A 94 -19.89 -16.18 10.89
CA GLY A 94 -21.20 -16.68 10.46
C GLY A 94 -21.64 -16.25 9.06
N LYS A 95 -20.97 -15.28 8.43
CA LYS A 95 -21.27 -14.86 7.04
C LYS A 95 -20.12 -15.09 6.06
N SER A 96 -19.32 -16.13 6.27
CA SER A 96 -18.13 -16.42 5.44
C SER A 96 -18.45 -16.38 3.95
N GLU A 97 -19.52 -17.04 3.50
CA GLU A 97 -19.88 -17.06 2.09
C GLU A 97 -20.30 -15.70 1.53
N ALA A 98 -20.97 -14.87 2.33
CA ALA A 98 -21.38 -13.53 1.90
C ALA A 98 -20.18 -12.59 1.79
N VAL A 99 -19.23 -12.73 2.73
CA VAL A 99 -17.92 -12.06 2.69
C VAL A 99 -17.14 -12.49 1.45
N ASP A 100 -17.09 -13.79 1.16
CA ASP A 100 -16.40 -14.33 -0.02
C ASP A 100 -17.04 -13.83 -1.33
N ARG A 101 -18.38 -13.79 -1.40
CA ARG A 101 -19.09 -13.21 -2.55
C ARG A 101 -18.80 -11.71 -2.72
N ALA A 102 -18.67 -10.96 -1.64
CA ALA A 102 -18.33 -9.54 -1.70
C ALA A 102 -16.87 -9.31 -2.10
N ARG A 103 -15.95 -10.11 -1.57
CA ARG A 103 -14.53 -10.13 -1.96
C ARG A 103 -14.39 -10.38 -3.47
N LYS A 104 -15.07 -11.41 -3.98
CA LYS A 104 -15.09 -11.78 -5.41
C LYS A 104 -15.45 -10.63 -6.36
N ARG A 105 -16.20 -9.63 -5.92
CA ARG A 105 -16.54 -8.46 -6.76
C ARG A 105 -15.35 -7.55 -7.05
N PHE A 106 -14.35 -7.57 -6.18
CA PHE A 106 -13.14 -6.78 -6.30
C PHE A 106 -11.92 -7.63 -6.63
N ASP A 107 -12.14 -8.91 -6.98
CA ASP A 107 -11.06 -9.80 -7.35
C ASP A 107 -10.47 -9.42 -8.70
N SER A 108 -9.14 -9.44 -8.75
CA SER A 108 -8.36 -9.24 -9.96
C SER A 108 -7.48 -10.47 -10.17
N PRO A 109 -7.49 -11.07 -11.38
CA PRO A 109 -6.59 -12.19 -11.69
C PRO A 109 -5.11 -11.80 -11.63
N GLU A 110 -4.80 -10.51 -11.62
CA GLU A 110 -3.44 -9.99 -11.51
C GLU A 110 -2.90 -9.95 -10.07
N GLY A 111 -3.75 -10.18 -9.06
CA GLY A 111 -3.36 -10.39 -7.67
C GLY A 111 -3.92 -9.38 -6.66
N ASP A 112 -3.67 -9.67 -5.39
CA ASP A 112 -4.31 -9.00 -4.24
C ASP A 112 -4.01 -7.49 -4.17
N HIS A 113 -2.83 -7.04 -4.61
CA HIS A 113 -2.50 -5.61 -4.66
C HIS A 113 -3.39 -4.84 -5.65
N ILE A 114 -3.72 -5.45 -6.79
CA ILE A 114 -4.63 -4.85 -7.78
C ILE A 114 -6.07 -4.89 -7.25
N SER A 115 -6.44 -5.94 -6.54
CA SER A 115 -7.74 -6.03 -5.88
C SER A 115 -7.92 -4.96 -4.80
N ALA A 116 -6.89 -4.71 -3.99
CA ALA A 116 -6.87 -3.59 -3.04
C ALA A 116 -7.04 -2.24 -3.76
N LEU A 117 -6.39 -2.06 -4.91
CA LEU A 117 -6.57 -0.87 -5.75
C LEU A 117 -8.03 -0.71 -6.22
N LEU A 118 -8.68 -1.80 -6.65
CA LEU A 118 -10.08 -1.79 -7.08
C LEU A 118 -11.03 -1.39 -5.93
N ILE A 119 -10.83 -1.95 -4.74
CA ILE A 119 -11.58 -1.58 -3.52
C ILE A 119 -11.42 -0.09 -3.26
N MET A 120 -10.18 0.41 -3.22
CA MET A 120 -9.91 1.82 -2.95
C MET A 120 -10.52 2.75 -4.02
N LYS A 121 -10.46 2.38 -5.30
CA LYS A 121 -11.10 3.13 -6.41
C LYS A 121 -12.63 3.11 -6.30
N ALA A 122 -13.23 1.99 -5.88
CA ALA A 122 -14.68 1.89 -5.64
C ALA A 122 -15.11 2.79 -4.47
N CYS A 123 -14.40 2.72 -3.34
CA CYS A 123 -14.66 3.57 -2.18
C CYS A 123 -14.51 5.07 -2.51
N LYS A 124 -13.48 5.45 -3.29
CA LYS A 124 -13.30 6.83 -3.79
C LYS A 124 -14.51 7.28 -4.60
N SER A 125 -15.02 6.41 -5.47
CA SER A 125 -16.16 6.71 -6.36
C SER A 125 -17.45 6.90 -5.57
N GLU A 126 -17.73 6.02 -4.60
CA GLU A 126 -18.91 6.15 -3.73
C GLU A 126 -18.86 7.40 -2.86
N ARG A 127 -17.68 7.74 -2.32
CA ARG A 127 -17.49 9.00 -1.60
C ARG A 127 -17.76 10.22 -2.49
N LYS A 128 -17.31 10.19 -3.76
CA LYS A 128 -17.53 11.28 -4.73
C LYS A 128 -18.96 11.39 -5.27
N LYS A 129 -19.72 10.29 -5.39
CA LYS A 129 -21.14 10.32 -5.80
C LYS A 129 -21.98 11.19 -4.88
N GLY A 130 -21.56 11.34 -3.61
CA GLY A 130 -22.16 12.29 -2.69
C GLY A 130 -21.93 13.77 -3.00
N ASP A 131 -20.90 14.15 -3.77
CA ASP A 131 -20.50 15.55 -3.99
C ASP A 131 -21.10 16.23 -5.22
N LYS A 132 -21.58 15.48 -6.22
CA LYS A 132 -22.15 16.03 -7.46
C LYS A 132 -23.52 16.73 -7.32
N GLY A 133 -23.92 17.12 -6.11
CA GLY A 133 -25.31 17.48 -5.79
C GLY A 133 -25.59 18.93 -5.40
N LEU A 134 -24.66 19.88 -5.52
CA LEU A 134 -24.96 21.29 -5.26
C LEU A 134 -24.33 22.19 -6.33
N LYS A 135 -25.19 22.98 -7.00
CA LYS A 135 -24.73 24.12 -7.81
C LYS A 135 -24.18 25.18 -6.84
N VAL A 136 -23.12 25.90 -7.25
CA VAL A 136 -22.46 26.92 -6.42
C VAL A 136 -23.46 27.95 -5.86
N ASN A 137 -24.49 28.28 -6.64
CA ASN A 137 -25.53 29.24 -6.25
C ASN A 137 -26.45 28.71 -5.12
N GLU A 138 -26.63 27.40 -4.95
CA GLU A 138 -27.44 26.82 -3.85
C GLU A 138 -26.66 26.74 -2.52
N ILE A 139 -25.33 26.81 -2.57
CA ILE A 139 -24.46 26.68 -1.39
C ILE A 139 -24.54 27.94 -0.51
N ILE A 140 -24.72 29.12 -1.11
CA ILE A 140 -24.78 30.41 -0.39
C ILE A 140 -26.03 30.48 0.50
N TYR A 141 -27.16 29.97 0.02
CA TYR A 141 -28.45 29.98 0.74
C TYR A 141 -28.64 28.81 1.70
N LEU A 142 -27.68 27.87 1.78
CA LEU A 142 -27.82 26.71 2.66
C LEU A 142 -27.36 27.04 4.08
N ASN A 143 -28.30 27.03 5.03
CA ASN A 143 -27.99 27.22 6.44
C ASN A 143 -27.02 26.14 6.96
N ILE A 144 -26.30 26.46 8.03
CA ILE A 144 -25.27 25.60 8.63
C ILE A 144 -25.86 24.21 8.97
N SER A 145 -27.09 24.16 9.47
CA SER A 145 -27.80 22.92 9.82
C SER A 145 -28.03 21.99 8.63
N LEU A 146 -28.44 22.52 7.47
CA LEU A 146 -28.65 21.74 6.25
C LEU A 146 -27.32 21.27 5.64
N ARG A 147 -26.24 22.06 5.75
CA ARG A 147 -24.88 21.63 5.38
C ARG A 147 -24.42 20.46 6.24
N ILE A 148 -24.60 20.54 7.56
CA ILE A 148 -24.25 19.47 8.51
C ILE A 148 -25.10 18.22 8.24
N PHE A 149 -26.41 18.36 8.07
CA PHE A 149 -27.32 17.26 7.78
C PHE A 149 -26.95 16.53 6.47
N ARG A 150 -26.66 17.28 5.41
CA ARG A 150 -26.20 16.73 4.14
C ARG A 150 -24.87 16.00 4.27
N LYS A 151 -23.88 16.56 4.99
CA LYS A 151 -22.60 15.89 5.26
C LYS A 151 -22.81 14.58 6.03
N LYS A 152 -23.65 14.58 7.08
CA LYS A 152 -24.00 13.37 7.84
C LYS A 152 -24.65 12.30 6.95
N ARG A 153 -25.57 12.68 6.06
CA ARG A 153 -26.23 11.74 5.13
C ARG A 153 -25.25 11.13 4.13
N LYS A 154 -24.29 11.89 3.60
CA LYS A 154 -23.23 11.37 2.71
C LYS A 154 -22.34 10.35 3.42
N PHE A 155 -21.92 10.68 4.64
CA PHE A 155 -21.10 9.80 5.46
C PHE A 155 -21.83 8.47 5.74
N LYS A 156 -23.12 8.55 6.12
CA LYS A 156 -23.96 7.37 6.34
C LYS A 156 -24.07 6.49 5.09
N ARG A 157 -24.29 7.06 3.90
CA ARG A 157 -24.36 6.30 2.64
C ARG A 157 -23.05 5.56 2.33
N PHE A 158 -21.91 6.22 2.54
CA PHE A 158 -20.61 5.58 2.33
C PHE A 158 -20.35 4.47 3.37
N GLN A 159 -20.73 4.69 4.62
CA GLN A 159 -20.67 3.67 5.68
C GLN A 159 -21.57 2.45 5.36
N GLU A 160 -22.79 2.68 4.84
CA GLU A 160 -23.68 1.61 4.37
C GLU A 160 -23.08 0.85 3.18
N PHE A 161 -22.38 1.52 2.26
CA PHE A 161 -21.67 0.85 1.17
C PHE A 161 -20.56 -0.06 1.71
N CYS A 162 -19.75 0.43 2.65
CA CYS A 162 -18.69 -0.35 3.27
C CYS A 162 -19.27 -1.58 3.98
N ALA A 163 -20.30 -1.40 4.81
CA ALA A 163 -20.97 -2.49 5.52
C ALA A 163 -21.56 -3.55 4.57
N ARG A 164 -22.24 -3.13 3.48
CA ARG A 164 -22.82 -4.08 2.50
C ARG A 164 -21.79 -4.90 1.74
N ASN A 165 -20.55 -4.41 1.64
CA ASN A 165 -19.46 -5.09 0.95
C ASN A 165 -18.43 -5.67 1.92
N PHE A 166 -18.71 -5.68 3.23
CA PHE A 166 -17.79 -6.16 4.27
C PHE A 166 -16.42 -5.46 4.24
N ILE A 167 -16.40 -4.21 3.80
CA ILE A 167 -15.20 -3.37 3.73
C ILE A 167 -15.09 -2.60 5.03
N SER A 168 -13.90 -2.62 5.64
CA SER A 168 -13.64 -1.89 6.87
C SER A 168 -13.64 -0.39 6.63
N PHE A 169 -14.70 0.28 7.12
CA PHE A 169 -14.85 1.72 7.00
C PHE A 169 -13.66 2.48 7.62
N ARG A 170 -13.18 2.02 8.79
CA ARG A 170 -12.06 2.63 9.50
C ARG A 170 -10.77 2.53 8.69
N SER A 171 -10.43 1.33 8.21
CA SER A 171 -9.21 1.09 7.45
C SER A 171 -9.20 1.88 6.14
N VAL A 172 -10.32 1.88 5.40
CA VAL A 172 -10.42 2.66 4.15
C VAL A 172 -10.27 4.16 4.41
N MET A 173 -10.91 4.69 5.46
CA MET A 173 -10.76 6.11 5.81
C MET A 173 -9.31 6.45 6.20
N ASN A 174 -8.63 5.55 6.91
CA ASN A 174 -7.22 5.73 7.24
C ASN A 174 -6.34 5.71 5.98
N ALA A 175 -6.51 4.71 5.11
CA ALA A 175 -5.79 4.62 3.84
C ALA A 175 -6.03 5.85 2.94
N MET A 176 -7.24 6.43 2.92
CA MET A 176 -7.51 7.69 2.20
C MET A 176 -6.75 8.89 2.78
N LYS A 177 -6.58 8.96 4.12
CA LYS A 177 -5.78 10.01 4.78
C LYS A 177 -4.31 9.85 4.45
N ILE A 178 -3.76 8.64 4.61
CA ILE A 178 -2.37 8.30 4.29
C ILE A 178 -2.07 8.66 2.83
N ARG A 179 -2.96 8.28 1.90
CA ARG A 179 -2.81 8.66 0.50
C ARG A 179 -2.69 10.16 0.30
N THR A 180 -3.55 10.94 0.97
CA THR A 180 -3.56 12.39 0.83
C THR A 180 -2.21 12.98 1.26
N GLN A 181 -1.67 12.51 2.39
CA GLN A 181 -0.34 12.90 2.88
C GLN A 181 0.76 12.48 1.90
N LEU A 182 0.78 11.23 1.43
CA LEU A 182 1.78 10.75 0.46
C LEU A 182 1.72 11.53 -0.86
N LYS A 183 0.51 11.88 -1.30
CA LYS A 183 0.29 12.69 -2.50
C LYS A 183 0.82 14.12 -2.33
N GLU A 184 0.65 14.72 -1.15
CA GLU A 184 1.20 16.04 -0.83
C GLU A 184 2.73 16.00 -0.79
N ILE A 185 3.32 14.98 -0.17
CA ILE A 185 4.78 14.78 -0.15
C ILE A 185 5.34 14.59 -1.56
N ALA A 186 4.67 13.79 -2.41
CA ALA A 186 5.07 13.62 -3.80
C ALA A 186 5.07 14.95 -4.57
N LYS A 187 4.01 15.77 -4.41
CA LYS A 187 3.93 17.11 -5.02
C LYS A 187 5.02 18.05 -4.52
N ASN A 188 5.27 18.08 -3.21
CA ASN A 188 6.32 18.91 -2.61
C ASN A 188 7.71 18.53 -3.14
N ASN A 189 7.88 17.26 -3.49
CA ASN A 189 9.10 16.74 -4.12
C ASN A 189 9.10 16.84 -5.65
N LYS A 190 8.17 17.61 -6.23
CA LYS A 190 8.03 17.83 -7.69
C LYS A 190 7.85 16.55 -8.49
N MET A 191 7.23 15.53 -7.89
CA MET A 191 7.00 14.27 -8.58
C MET A 191 5.80 14.32 -9.51
N GLU A 192 5.93 13.70 -10.68
CA GLU A 192 4.85 13.63 -11.68
C GLU A 192 3.83 12.54 -11.31
N ILE A 193 2.62 12.95 -10.96
CA ILE A 193 1.54 12.02 -10.60
C ILE A 193 0.73 11.68 -11.84
N LEU A 194 1.17 10.65 -12.55
CA LEU A 194 0.51 10.10 -13.73
C LEU A 194 -0.18 8.76 -13.43
N SER A 195 -1.20 8.44 -14.21
CA SER A 195 -1.94 7.17 -14.12
C SER A 195 -1.55 6.25 -15.27
N CYS A 196 -1.41 4.95 -15.00
CA CYS A 196 -1.14 3.95 -16.03
C CYS A 196 -2.38 3.48 -16.80
N GLY A 197 -3.56 4.03 -16.50
CA GLY A 197 -4.81 3.64 -17.16
C GLY A 197 -5.23 2.22 -16.80
N ALA A 198 -5.47 1.40 -17.83
CA ALA A 198 -5.90 0.00 -17.68
C ALA A 198 -4.74 -1.01 -17.72
N ASP A 199 -3.54 -0.59 -18.14
CA ASP A 199 -2.38 -1.48 -18.17
C ASP A 199 -1.65 -1.45 -16.82
N PHE A 200 -1.88 -2.49 -16.03
CA PHE A 200 -1.25 -2.66 -14.72
C PHE A 200 0.12 -3.35 -14.79
N LYS A 201 0.65 -3.69 -15.97
CA LYS A 201 1.98 -4.28 -16.11
C LYS A 201 3.06 -3.41 -15.48
N LYS A 202 3.04 -2.11 -15.79
CA LYS A 202 3.97 -1.10 -15.24
C LYS A 202 3.85 -0.98 -13.72
N LEU A 203 2.63 -1.12 -13.20
CA LEU A 203 2.40 -1.07 -11.76
C LEU A 203 2.95 -2.31 -11.06
N ARG A 204 2.76 -3.49 -11.65
CA ARG A 204 3.35 -4.75 -11.16
C ARG A 204 4.87 -4.74 -11.20
N GLU A 205 5.47 -4.13 -12.22
CA GLU A 205 6.92 -3.92 -12.29
C GLU A 205 7.43 -3.02 -11.14
N ALA A 206 6.75 -1.90 -10.87
CA ALA A 206 7.09 -1.04 -9.72
C ALA A 206 6.96 -1.78 -8.37
N LEU A 207 5.92 -2.60 -8.21
CA LEU A 207 5.72 -3.43 -7.02
C LEU A 207 6.85 -4.46 -6.87
N ALA A 208 7.25 -5.12 -7.97
CA ALA A 208 8.32 -6.10 -7.96
C ALA A 208 9.66 -5.46 -7.53
N ILE A 209 9.97 -4.25 -8.02
CA ILE A 209 11.20 -3.53 -7.66
C ILE A 209 11.22 -3.12 -6.19
N GLY A 210 10.08 -2.80 -5.59
CA GLY A 210 10.01 -2.46 -4.16
C GLY A 210 9.96 -3.67 -3.23
N LEU A 211 9.33 -4.77 -3.67
CA LEU A 211 9.03 -5.94 -2.84
C LEU A 211 9.81 -7.21 -3.23
N PHE A 212 10.88 -7.09 -4.03
CA PHE A 212 11.64 -8.25 -4.52
C PHE A 212 12.17 -9.16 -3.41
N LEU A 213 12.51 -8.61 -2.22
CA LEU A 213 12.93 -9.40 -1.07
C LEU A 213 11.81 -10.30 -0.51
N ASN A 214 10.55 -9.97 -0.80
CA ASN A 214 9.38 -10.75 -0.40
C ASN A 214 8.91 -11.72 -1.49
N ALA A 215 9.68 -11.88 -2.58
CA ALA A 215 9.37 -12.83 -3.63
C ALA A 215 9.49 -14.28 -3.13
N CYS A 216 8.66 -15.16 -3.67
CA CYS A 216 8.71 -16.59 -3.41
C CYS A 216 8.59 -17.40 -4.70
N GLU A 217 9.13 -18.61 -4.69
CA GLU A 217 9.08 -19.56 -5.77
C GLU A 217 8.27 -20.80 -5.35
N TYR A 218 7.45 -21.32 -6.27
CA TYR A 218 6.70 -22.55 -6.04
C TYR A 218 7.54 -23.77 -6.40
N VAL A 219 7.79 -24.64 -5.42
CA VAL A 219 8.57 -25.87 -5.59
C VAL A 219 7.61 -27.05 -5.74
N ARG A 220 7.50 -27.57 -6.96
CA ARG A 220 6.57 -28.67 -7.32
C ARG A 220 6.80 -29.96 -6.53
N GLN A 221 8.06 -30.26 -6.17
CA GLN A 221 8.40 -31.50 -5.45
C GLN A 221 7.83 -31.52 -4.02
N ASP A 222 7.78 -30.35 -3.38
CA ASP A 222 7.38 -30.21 -1.97
C ASP A 222 5.93 -29.68 -1.82
N ASP A 223 5.26 -29.33 -2.92
CA ASP A 223 4.00 -28.58 -2.97
C ASP A 223 3.98 -27.37 -2.02
N ARG A 224 5.08 -26.60 -2.03
CA ARG A 224 5.28 -25.46 -1.13
C ARG A 224 5.93 -24.29 -1.83
N PHE A 225 5.67 -23.10 -1.31
CA PHE A 225 6.39 -21.89 -1.70
C PHE A 225 7.65 -21.78 -0.83
N LYS A 226 8.76 -21.34 -1.41
CA LYS A 226 9.99 -21.01 -0.67
C LYS A 226 10.36 -19.56 -0.92
N SER A 227 10.82 -18.85 0.11
CA SER A 227 11.25 -17.45 -0.04
C SER A 227 12.50 -17.38 -0.91
N CYS A 228 12.54 -16.45 -1.87
CA CYS A 228 13.72 -16.22 -2.71
C CYS A 228 14.87 -15.61 -1.90
N ALA A 229 14.56 -14.79 -0.89
CA ALA A 229 15.57 -14.21 -0.01
C ALA A 229 16.09 -15.21 1.03
N GLN A 230 15.23 -16.14 1.48
CA GLN A 230 15.57 -17.16 2.48
C GLN A 230 15.00 -18.54 2.06
N PRO A 231 15.72 -19.32 1.23
CA PRO A 231 15.20 -20.58 0.68
C PRO A 231 14.87 -21.65 1.73
N SER A 232 15.41 -21.54 2.94
CA SER A 232 15.09 -22.43 4.08
C SER A 232 13.68 -22.22 4.62
N VAL A 233 13.05 -21.08 4.36
CA VAL A 233 11.71 -20.73 4.86
C VAL A 233 10.66 -21.22 3.87
N SER A 234 9.88 -22.22 4.29
CA SER A 234 8.71 -22.69 3.55
C SER A 234 7.47 -21.84 3.87
N LEU A 235 6.72 -21.44 2.85
CA LEU A 235 5.58 -20.56 2.90
C LEU A 235 4.33 -21.24 2.32
N LYS A 236 3.16 -20.73 2.73
CA LYS A 236 1.85 -21.08 2.16
C LYS A 236 1.09 -19.81 1.86
N ILE A 237 0.28 -19.84 0.80
CA ILE A 237 -0.63 -18.74 0.51
C ILE A 237 -1.72 -18.72 1.59
N HIS A 238 -1.94 -17.56 2.19
CA HIS A 238 -2.98 -17.40 3.20
C HIS A 238 -4.38 -17.59 2.57
N PRO A 239 -5.34 -18.25 3.23
CA PRO A 239 -6.68 -18.52 2.66
C PRO A 239 -7.46 -17.26 2.26
N SER A 240 -7.11 -16.11 2.82
CA SER A 240 -7.73 -14.82 2.47
C SER A 240 -7.28 -14.25 1.14
N SER A 241 -6.19 -14.77 0.56
CA SER A 241 -5.65 -14.34 -0.73
C SER A 241 -6.48 -14.93 -1.86
N GLN A 242 -6.63 -14.17 -2.94
CA GLN A 242 -7.35 -14.63 -4.13
C GLN A 242 -6.65 -15.80 -4.80
N PHE A 243 -5.32 -15.85 -4.75
CA PHE A 243 -4.56 -16.93 -5.35
C PHE A 243 -4.83 -18.29 -4.69
N ALA A 244 -5.20 -18.31 -3.41
CA ALA A 244 -5.60 -19.55 -2.72
C ALA A 244 -6.90 -20.14 -3.28
N GLN A 245 -7.76 -19.30 -3.87
CA GLN A 245 -9.07 -19.72 -4.38
C GLN A 245 -9.04 -20.16 -5.85
N VAL A 246 -8.08 -19.64 -6.63
CA VAL A 246 -8.07 -19.77 -8.10
C VAL A 246 -7.22 -20.94 -8.61
N ARG A 247 -6.21 -21.40 -7.85
CA ARG A 247 -5.37 -22.54 -8.26
C ARG A 247 -5.35 -23.62 -7.17
N LYS A 248 -6.02 -24.74 -7.44
CA LYS A 248 -5.57 -26.04 -6.91
C LYS A 248 -4.32 -26.39 -7.72
N PHE A 249 -3.16 -26.39 -7.08
CA PHE A 249 -1.93 -26.87 -7.69
C PHE A 249 -1.97 -28.38 -7.85
#